data_AF-A0A7Y0M0P2-F1
#
_entry.id   AF-A0A7Y0M0P2-F1
#
_cell.length_a   1.000
_cell.length_b   1.000
_cell.length_c   1.000
_cell.angle_alpha   90.00
_cell.angle_beta   90.00
_cell.angle_gamma   90.00
#
_symmetry.space_group_name_H-M   'P 1'
#
loop_
_entity.id
_entity.type
_entity.pdbx_description
1 polymer ?
#
loop_
_entity_poly.entity_id
_entity_poly.type
_entity_poly.pdbx_seq_one_letter_code
_entity_poly.pdbx_strand_id
1 'polypeptide(L)'
;MAVPGRVGREGSHDDGGRQSGADARGGSADGAHEDGAHEDGVREDLDGQWRVHVTNADVRHARARWLTAYEGSAPDSLVDLLYQDYVHLVSAQAQQLADDLRRR
;
A
#
# COMPACT_ATOMS: atom_id res chain seq x y z
N MET A 1 -20.84 48.77 50.89
CA MET A 1 -20.96 48.28 52.28
C MET A 1 -21.88 47.07 52.28
N ALA A 2 -21.42 45.95 52.88
CA ALA A 2 -22.07 44.70 53.36
C ALA A 2 -23.39 44.20 52.70
N VAL A 3 -23.61 42.89 52.45
CA VAL A 3 -23.59 41.77 53.41
C VAL A 3 -23.29 40.42 52.70
N PRO A 4 -22.56 39.47 53.33
CA PRO A 4 -22.24 38.14 52.81
C PRO A 4 -23.27 37.06 53.17
N GLY A 5 -23.33 35.97 52.40
CA GLY A 5 -24.26 34.86 52.61
C GLY A 5 -23.62 33.47 52.48
N ARG A 6 -23.31 32.91 53.66
CA ARG A 6 -23.31 31.48 54.07
C ARG A 6 -22.44 30.43 53.36
N VAL A 7 -21.46 30.02 54.15
CA VAL A 7 -20.96 28.66 54.38
C VAL A 7 -22.05 27.57 54.53
N GLY A 8 -21.78 26.42 53.92
CA GLY A 8 -22.30 25.08 54.25
C GLY A 8 -21.39 24.07 53.54
N ARG A 9 -20.37 23.52 54.20
CA ARG A 9 -20.34 22.35 55.10
C ARG A 9 -20.54 21.00 54.39
N GLU A 10 -19.39 20.35 54.19
CA GLU A 10 -19.03 18.92 54.31
C GLU A 10 -19.87 17.84 53.60
N GLY A 11 -19.17 16.98 52.86
CA GLY A 11 -19.54 15.57 52.75
C GLY A 11 -18.80 14.79 51.67
N SER A 12 -18.20 13.67 52.11
CA SER A 12 -18.01 12.40 51.39
C SER A 12 -16.76 12.14 50.55
N HIS A 13 -15.93 11.27 51.16
CA HIS A 13 -15.43 10.00 50.63
C HIS A 13 -14.25 10.02 49.65
N ASP A 14 -13.10 9.65 50.22
CA ASP A 14 -12.13 8.66 49.75
C ASP A 14 -12.73 7.65 48.74
N ASP A 15 -12.11 7.49 47.57
CA ASP A 15 -11.68 6.16 47.12
C ASP A 15 -10.68 6.28 45.95
N GLY A 16 -9.75 5.34 45.92
CA GLY A 16 -8.62 5.32 45.01
C GLY A 16 -8.99 5.06 43.55
N GLY A 17 -8.21 5.66 42.66
CA GLY A 17 -8.31 5.44 41.22
C GLY A 17 -6.96 5.59 40.52
N ARG A 18 -5.97 4.78 40.91
CA ARG A 18 -4.86 4.45 40.01
C ARG A 18 -5.37 3.43 39.01
N GLN A 19 -5.41 3.78 37.73
CA GLN A 19 -5.19 2.93 36.55
C GLN A 19 -5.41 3.81 35.32
N SER A 20 -4.35 4.33 34.69
CA SER A 20 -3.58 3.66 33.64
C SER A 20 -4.45 3.21 32.47
N GLY A 21 -4.49 4.04 31.42
CA GLY A 21 -5.21 3.76 30.18
C GLY A 21 -5.03 4.90 29.19
N ALA A 22 -3.79 5.31 28.92
CA ALA A 22 -3.51 6.09 27.72
C ALA A 22 -3.53 5.09 26.56
N ASP A 23 -4.70 4.92 25.96
CA ASP A 23 -4.87 4.24 24.68
C ASP A 23 -4.05 4.98 23.62
N ALA A 24 -2.81 4.53 23.42
CA ALA A 24 -2.01 4.82 22.24
C ALA A 24 -2.66 4.12 21.04
N ARG A 25 -3.75 4.70 20.53
CA ARG A 25 -4.29 4.36 19.21
C ARG A 25 -3.44 5.05 18.16
N GLY A 26 -2.81 4.26 17.31
CA GLY A 26 -2.23 4.73 16.05
C GLY A 26 -0.80 4.30 15.77
N GLY A 27 -0.44 3.05 16.10
CA GLY A 27 0.81 2.43 15.71
C GLY A 27 0.61 1.26 14.75
N SER A 28 -0.25 1.37 13.73
CA SER A 28 -0.26 0.43 12.61
C SER A 28 0.88 0.80 11.67
N ALA A 29 2.09 0.44 12.04
CA ALA A 29 3.14 0.15 11.06
C ALA A 29 2.84 -1.26 10.49
N ASP A 30 1.76 -1.35 9.71
CA ASP A 30 1.40 -2.57 8.99
C ASP A 30 1.61 -2.28 7.51
N GLY A 31 2.69 -2.83 6.96
CA GLY A 31 3.13 -2.52 5.61
C GLY A 31 4.61 -2.77 5.32
N ALA A 32 5.30 -3.60 6.11
CA ALA A 32 6.49 -4.28 5.61
C ALA A 32 6.03 -5.39 4.66
N HIS A 33 5.62 -5.03 3.45
CA HIS A 33 5.51 -5.98 2.34
C HIS A 33 6.92 -6.23 1.80
N GLU A 34 7.73 -6.92 2.59
CA GLU A 34 8.90 -7.62 2.08
C GLU A 34 8.41 -8.95 1.52
N ASP A 35 7.84 -8.94 0.32
CA ASP A 35 7.57 -10.20 -0.36
C ASP A 35 7.74 -10.07 -1.87
N GLY A 36 8.51 -11.00 -2.42
CA GLY A 36 8.80 -11.09 -3.85
C GLY A 36 10.14 -10.49 -4.24
N ALA A 37 11.22 -11.24 -4.00
CA ALA A 37 12.33 -11.25 -4.93
C ALA A 37 11.75 -11.36 -6.35
N HIS A 38 11.89 -10.30 -7.14
CA HIS A 38 11.58 -10.32 -8.56
C HIS A 38 12.65 -11.21 -9.21
N GLU A 39 12.43 -12.52 -9.17
CA GLU A 39 13.14 -13.44 -10.04
C GLU A 39 12.73 -13.03 -11.45
N ASP A 40 13.57 -12.21 -12.10
CA ASP A 40 13.53 -11.94 -13.53
C ASP A 40 13.42 -13.29 -14.23
N GLY A 41 12.18 -13.67 -14.54
CA GLY A 41 11.85 -14.98 -15.08
C GLY A 41 12.22 -15.02 -16.54
N VAL A 42 13.51 -15.04 -16.84
CA VAL A 42 13.93 -15.38 -18.20
C VAL A 42 13.59 -16.85 -18.42
N ARG A 43 12.53 -17.09 -19.20
CA ARG A 43 12.34 -18.40 -19.82
C ARG A 43 13.16 -18.42 -21.10
N GLU A 44 14.12 -19.34 -21.17
CA GLU A 44 14.69 -19.74 -22.46
C GLU A 44 13.53 -20.25 -23.34
N ASP A 45 13.26 -19.56 -24.45
CA ASP A 45 12.36 -20.12 -25.45
C ASP A 45 12.97 -21.41 -26.01
N LEU A 46 12.10 -22.28 -26.51
CA LEU A 46 12.46 -23.55 -27.17
C LEU A 46 13.36 -23.37 -28.42
N ASP A 47 13.59 -22.12 -28.85
CA ASP A 47 14.43 -21.71 -29.98
C ASP A 47 15.80 -21.13 -29.57
N GLY A 48 16.12 -21.10 -28.27
CA GLY A 48 17.40 -20.57 -27.75
C GLY A 48 17.53 -19.04 -27.75
N GLN A 49 16.42 -18.31 -27.92
CA GLN A 49 16.38 -16.85 -27.77
C GLN A 49 15.92 -16.46 -26.36
N TRP A 50 16.63 -15.50 -25.76
CA TRP A 50 16.23 -14.88 -24.50
C TRP A 50 15.03 -13.97 -24.77
N ARG A 51 13.80 -14.42 -24.48
CA ARG A 51 12.62 -13.53 -24.45
C ARG A 51 12.29 -13.16 -23.01
N VAL A 52 12.09 -11.87 -22.80
CA VAL A 52 11.53 -11.35 -21.55
C VAL A 52 10.07 -11.82 -21.50
N HIS A 53 9.73 -12.68 -20.55
CA HIS A 53 8.36 -13.12 -20.31
C HIS A 53 7.68 -12.16 -19.35
N VAL A 54 6.54 -11.58 -19.75
CA VAL A 54 5.78 -10.66 -18.89
C VAL A 54 4.70 -11.45 -18.19
N THR A 55 4.81 -11.55 -16.88
CA THR A 55 3.91 -12.34 -16.05
C THR A 55 2.74 -11.51 -15.55
N ASN A 56 1.69 -12.21 -15.07
CA ASN A 56 0.60 -11.56 -14.35
C ASN A 56 1.08 -10.89 -13.05
N ALA A 57 2.16 -11.36 -12.45
CA ALA A 57 2.72 -10.73 -11.25
C ALA A 57 3.27 -9.34 -11.58
N ASP A 58 3.96 -9.20 -12.70
CA ASP A 58 4.56 -7.94 -13.15
C ASP A 58 3.49 -6.88 -13.41
N VAL A 59 2.43 -7.28 -14.13
CA VAL A 59 1.28 -6.40 -14.41
C VAL A 59 0.58 -5.97 -13.12
N ARG A 60 0.39 -6.89 -12.15
CA ARG A 60 -0.22 -6.55 -10.86
C ARG A 60 0.66 -5.61 -10.04
N HIS A 61 1.97 -5.84 -10.05
CA HIS A 61 2.92 -5.02 -9.30
C HIS A 61 3.01 -3.61 -9.89
N ALA A 62 3.08 -3.47 -11.21
CA ALA A 62 3.05 -2.16 -11.88
C ALA A 62 1.74 -1.41 -11.60
N ARG A 63 0.60 -2.09 -11.63
CA ARG A 63 -0.70 -1.50 -11.26
C ARG A 63 -0.71 -1.01 -9.82
N ALA A 64 -0.19 -1.80 -8.87
CA ALA A 64 -0.12 -1.42 -7.47
C ALA A 64 0.74 -0.16 -7.28
N ARG A 65 1.92 -0.12 -7.92
CA ARG A 65 2.82 1.06 -7.87
C ARG A 65 2.15 2.32 -8.42
N TRP A 66 1.48 2.23 -9.56
CA TRP A 66 0.72 3.35 -10.12
C TRP A 66 -0.38 3.83 -9.17
N LEU A 67 -1.17 2.91 -8.60
CA LEU A 67 -2.25 3.26 -7.69
C LEU A 67 -1.73 3.92 -6.40
N THR A 68 -0.66 3.39 -5.81
CA THR A 68 0.00 4.00 -4.65
C THR A 68 0.51 5.41 -4.94
N ALA A 69 1.08 5.65 -6.13
CA ALA A 69 1.52 6.99 -6.52
C ALA A 69 0.34 7.95 -6.73
N TYR A 70 -0.73 7.48 -7.37
CA TYR A 70 -1.94 8.23 -7.64
C TYR A 70 -2.66 8.64 -6.33
N GLU A 71 -2.81 7.70 -5.40
CA GLU A 71 -3.46 7.95 -4.10
C GLU A 71 -2.55 8.74 -3.14
N GLY A 72 -1.23 8.55 -3.25
CA GLY A 72 -0.22 9.15 -2.38
C GLY A 72 0.13 10.60 -2.69
N SER A 73 -0.56 11.26 -3.62
CA SER A 73 -0.25 12.64 -4.07
C SER A 73 1.19 12.80 -4.58
N ALA A 74 1.70 11.78 -5.29
CA ALA A 74 2.95 11.90 -6.02
C ALA A 74 2.84 12.96 -7.15
N PRO A 75 3.95 13.49 -7.67
CA PRO A 75 3.91 14.40 -8.80
C PRO A 75 3.23 13.76 -10.02
N ASP A 76 2.41 14.53 -10.75
CA ASP A 76 1.67 14.06 -11.94
C ASP A 76 2.58 13.36 -12.95
N SER A 77 3.79 13.89 -13.19
CA SER A 77 4.77 13.29 -14.09
C SER A 77 5.20 11.88 -13.69
N LEU A 78 5.24 11.58 -12.38
CA LEU A 78 5.55 10.24 -11.89
C LEU A 78 4.35 9.31 -12.03
N VAL A 79 3.14 9.81 -11.76
CA VAL A 79 1.90 9.07 -11.96
C VAL A 79 1.75 8.66 -13.43
N ASP A 80 2.00 9.60 -14.36
CA ASP A 80 1.96 9.37 -15.80
C ASP A 80 2.99 8.34 -16.25
N LEU A 81 4.23 8.44 -15.74
CA LEU A 81 5.28 7.47 -16.05
C LEU A 81 4.89 6.05 -15.60
N LEU A 82 4.38 5.90 -14.38
CA LEU A 82 3.97 4.61 -13.84
C LEU A 82 2.75 4.05 -14.56
N TYR A 83 1.84 4.92 -15.01
CA TYR A 83 0.73 4.51 -15.84
C TYR A 83 1.19 3.99 -17.21
N GLN A 84 2.12 4.69 -17.87
CA GLN A 84 2.69 4.25 -19.14
C GLN A 84 3.40 2.89 -19.01
N ASP A 85 4.19 2.72 -17.94
CA ASP A 85 4.86 1.45 -17.64
C ASP A 85 3.86 0.29 -17.46
N TYR A 86 2.80 0.51 -16.69
CA TYR A 86 1.71 -0.45 -16.54
C TYR A 86 1.04 -0.82 -17.88
N VAL A 87 0.71 0.17 -18.72
CA VAL A 87 0.09 -0.06 -20.04
C VAL A 87 1.03 -0.83 -20.98
N HIS A 88 2.32 -0.54 -20.94
CA HIS A 88 3.33 -1.25 -21.72
C HIS A 88 3.40 -2.73 -21.33
N LEU A 89 3.38 -3.05 -20.03
CA LEU A 89 3.39 -4.43 -19.56
C LEU A 89 2.12 -5.19 -19.94
N VAL A 90 0.94 -4.57 -19.82
CA VAL A 90 -0.34 -5.18 -20.27
C VAL A 90 -0.28 -5.50 -21.77
N SER A 91 0.25 -4.57 -22.57
CA SER A 91 0.36 -4.74 -24.03
C SER A 91 1.33 -5.86 -24.41
N ALA A 92 2.49 -5.91 -23.74
CA ALA A 92 3.49 -6.96 -23.94
C ALA A 92 2.93 -8.35 -23.58
N GLN A 93 2.19 -8.46 -22.48
CA GLN A 93 1.55 -9.72 -22.09
C GLN A 93 0.49 -10.17 -23.10
N ALA A 94 -0.32 -9.23 -23.62
CA ALA A 94 -1.31 -9.53 -24.65
C ALA A 94 -0.64 -10.03 -25.95
N GLN A 95 0.49 -9.45 -26.33
CA GLN A 95 1.28 -9.90 -27.48
C GLN A 95 1.82 -11.31 -27.26
N GLN A 96 2.36 -11.62 -26.07
CA GLN A 96 2.83 -12.96 -25.74
C GLN A 96 1.73 -14.01 -25.85
N LEU A 97 0.53 -13.72 -25.32
CA LEU A 97 -0.61 -14.62 -25.45
C LEU A 97 -1.03 -14.80 -26.92
N ALA A 98 -1.05 -13.71 -27.69
CA ALA A 98 -1.36 -13.78 -29.12
C ALA A 98 -0.33 -14.63 -29.89
N ASP A 99 0.96 -14.47 -29.58
CA ASP A 99 2.03 -15.26 -30.19
C ASP A 99 1.96 -16.75 -29.78
N ASP A 100 1.61 -17.04 -28.54
CA ASP A 100 1.39 -18.42 -28.07
C ASP A 100 0.20 -19.07 -28.76
N LEU A 101 -0.86 -18.31 -29.04
CA LEU A 101 -2.01 -18.79 -29.81
C LEU A 101 -1.66 -19.04 -31.29
N ARG A 102 -0.83 -18.20 -31.92
CA ARG A 102 -0.37 -18.40 -33.31
C ARG A 102 0.52 -19.62 -33.48
N ARG A 103 1.21 -20.03 -32.42
CA ARG A 103 2.13 -21.19 -32.41
C ARG A 103 1.43 -22.53 -32.17
N ARG A 104 0.13 -22.54 -31.86
CA ARG A 104 -0.70 -23.74 -31.65
C ARG A 104 -1.46 -24.10 -32.91
#